data_AF-A0A915Z4G8-F1
#
_entry.id   AF-A0A915Z4G8-F1
#
_cell.length_a   1.000
_cell.length_b   1.000
_cell.length_c   1.000
_cell.angle_alpha   90.00
_cell.angle_beta   90.00
_cell.angle_gamma   90.00
#
_symmetry.space_group_name_H-M   'P 1'
#
loop_
_entity.id
_entity.type
_entity.pdbx_description
1 polymer ?
#
loop_
_entity_poly.entity_id
_entity_poly.type
_entity_poly.pdbx_seq_one_letter_code
_entity_poly.pdbx_strand_id
1 'polypeptide(L)'
;MDEDDLLQIDEIEDKENDNVPLLININEDISNITKSYKRLICHGLQSEQISMYIQRIPAQFGETRRIETIAQDLFPNLIFSKFSQKKLNYSRKRKLNCALFAESVWQIDRSGNCVCAKTCTGFAERSDICNNCNSLHLSKNLSNKIRKKIPLPSSIKFTPKHSHVE
;
A
#
# COMPACT_ATOMS: atom_id res chain seq x y z
N MET A 1 7.73 9.48 12.02
CA MET A 1 6.72 8.41 11.97
C MET A 1 7.34 7.29 12.76
N ASP A 2 6.70 6.85 13.82
CA ASP A 2 7.23 5.79 14.67
C ASP A 2 6.97 4.45 13.95
N GLU A 3 7.93 3.52 13.97
CA GLU A 3 7.80 2.21 13.29
C GLU A 3 6.58 1.41 13.81
N ASP A 4 6.16 1.67 15.06
CA ASP A 4 4.99 1.06 15.73
C ASP A 4 3.62 1.42 15.11
N ASP A 5 3.60 2.30 14.10
CA ASP A 5 2.38 2.65 13.35
C ASP A 5 2.28 1.90 12.00
N LEU A 6 3.26 1.03 11.67
CA LEU A 6 3.34 0.28 10.42
C LEU A 6 2.95 -1.19 10.64
N LEU A 7 1.65 -1.46 10.79
CA LEU A 7 1.18 -2.85 10.82
C LEU A 7 1.21 -3.44 9.40
N GLN A 8 1.96 -4.53 9.22
CA GLN A 8 1.85 -5.36 8.02
C GLN A 8 0.46 -6.00 8.03
N ILE A 9 -0.26 -5.89 6.91
CA ILE A 9 -1.66 -6.34 6.82
C ILE A 9 -1.75 -7.88 6.83
N ASP A 10 -0.64 -8.56 6.55
CA ASP A 10 -0.57 -10.00 6.32
C ASP A 10 -0.14 -10.83 7.55
N GLU A 11 -0.22 -10.30 8.78
CA GLU A 11 -0.16 -11.16 9.97
C GLU A 11 -1.45 -11.99 10.06
N ILE A 12 -1.44 -13.09 9.32
CA ILE A 12 -2.34 -14.24 9.44
C ILE A 12 -1.95 -14.94 10.75
N GLU A 13 -2.90 -15.08 11.68
CA GLU A 13 -2.75 -16.07 12.75
C GLU A 13 -2.80 -17.44 12.08
N ASP A 14 -1.66 -18.13 12.04
CA ASP A 14 -1.58 -19.52 11.61
C ASP A 14 -2.53 -20.37 12.46
N LYS A 15 -3.67 -20.71 11.86
CA LYS A 15 -4.42 -21.90 12.25
C LYS A 15 -4.44 -22.82 11.04
N GLU A 16 -3.42 -23.68 11.01
CA GLU A 16 -3.41 -24.91 10.23
C GLU A 16 -4.76 -25.62 10.39
N ASN A 17 -5.42 -25.91 9.28
CA ASN A 17 -6.21 -27.12 9.19
C ASN A 17 -6.26 -27.57 7.72
N ASP A 18 -5.57 -28.68 7.47
CA ASP A 18 -5.51 -29.39 6.20
C ASP A 18 -6.87 -29.94 5.74
N ASN A 19 -6.91 -30.25 4.44
CA ASN A 19 -7.77 -31.21 3.72
C ASN A 19 -8.82 -30.62 2.79
N VAL A 20 -8.46 -30.42 1.51
CA VAL A 20 -9.31 -30.81 0.37
C VAL A 20 -8.41 -31.18 -0.83
N PRO A 21 -8.43 -32.44 -1.33
CA PRO A 21 -7.92 -32.75 -2.66
C PRO A 21 -9.04 -32.52 -3.68
N LEU A 22 -8.86 -31.59 -4.62
CA LEU A 22 -9.68 -31.52 -5.84
C LEU A 22 -8.79 -31.83 -7.04
N LEU A 23 -8.82 -33.08 -7.49
CA LEU A 23 -8.28 -33.49 -8.79
C LEU A 23 -9.23 -32.99 -9.87
N ILE A 24 -8.78 -32.00 -10.68
CA ILE A 24 -9.45 -31.64 -11.93
C ILE A 24 -8.60 -32.13 -13.10
N ASN A 25 -9.23 -32.94 -13.94
CA ASN A 25 -8.71 -33.52 -15.19
C ASN A 25 -8.66 -32.44 -16.30
N ILE A 26 -7.49 -32.19 -16.91
CA ILE A 26 -7.20 -30.96 -17.70
C ILE A 26 -7.20 -31.18 -19.24
N ASN A 27 -7.55 -32.35 -19.77
CA ASN A 27 -7.12 -32.68 -21.14
C ASN A 27 -8.08 -32.46 -22.32
N GLU A 28 -9.20 -31.73 -22.21
CA GLU A 28 -10.12 -31.64 -23.37
C GLU A 28 -10.63 -30.25 -23.79
N ASP A 29 -10.21 -29.16 -23.15
CA ASP A 29 -10.75 -27.81 -23.46
C ASP A 29 -9.70 -26.75 -23.87
N ILE A 30 -8.46 -27.14 -24.15
CA ILE A 30 -7.38 -26.19 -24.49
C ILE A 30 -7.49 -25.64 -25.92
N SER A 31 -8.16 -26.36 -26.83
CA SER A 31 -8.15 -26.02 -28.26
C SER A 31 -8.98 -24.78 -28.64
N ASN A 32 -9.99 -24.41 -27.85
CA ASN A 32 -10.91 -23.31 -28.17
C ASN A 32 -10.61 -21.97 -27.46
N ILE A 33 -9.64 -21.91 -26.54
CA ILE A 33 -9.23 -20.69 -25.80
C ILE A 33 -8.06 -19.96 -26.48
N THR A 34 -7.65 -20.36 -27.69
CA THR A 34 -6.50 -19.75 -28.37
C THR A 34 -6.81 -18.48 -29.17
N LYS A 35 -8.04 -17.93 -29.06
CA LYS A 35 -8.35 -16.52 -29.39
C LYS A 35 -8.32 -15.59 -28.17
N SER A 36 -7.62 -15.99 -27.10
CA SER A 36 -7.36 -15.11 -25.95
C SER A 36 -6.33 -14.05 -26.34
N TYR A 37 -6.74 -12.79 -26.41
CA TYR A 37 -5.79 -11.67 -26.37
C TYR A 37 -4.83 -11.92 -25.21
N LYS A 38 -3.54 -12.16 -25.51
CA LYS A 38 -2.51 -12.37 -24.47
C LYS A 38 -2.58 -11.18 -23.52
N ARG A 39 -3.16 -11.39 -22.32
CA ARG A 39 -3.22 -10.35 -21.30
C ARG A 39 -1.79 -10.07 -20.88
N LEU A 40 -1.32 -8.85 -21.10
CA LEU A 40 0.00 -8.41 -20.67
C LEU A 40 -0.03 -8.21 -19.15
N ILE A 41 1.11 -8.39 -18.49
CA ILE A 41 1.25 -8.06 -17.07
C ILE A 41 1.33 -6.53 -16.95
N CYS A 42 0.59 -5.96 -16.00
CA CYS A 42 0.71 -4.55 -15.68
C CYS A 42 1.91 -4.33 -14.75
N HIS A 43 2.91 -3.60 -15.22
CA HIS A 43 4.11 -3.26 -14.45
C HIS A 43 3.91 -2.12 -13.45
N GLY A 44 2.76 -1.42 -13.51
CA GLY A 44 2.50 -0.25 -12.67
C GLY A 44 3.31 0.97 -13.10
N LEU A 45 3.20 2.06 -12.34
CA LEU A 45 4.01 3.24 -12.59
C LEU A 45 5.44 3.03 -12.09
N GLN A 46 6.41 3.13 -13.00
CA GLN A 46 7.83 3.00 -12.74
C GLN A 46 8.58 4.21 -13.29
N SER A 47 9.51 4.73 -12.49
CA SER A 47 10.51 5.73 -12.90
C SER A 47 11.54 5.85 -11.79
N GLU A 48 12.69 6.46 -12.07
CA GLU A 48 13.72 6.74 -11.05
C GLU A 48 13.14 7.52 -9.85
N GLN A 49 12.29 8.52 -10.11
CA GLN A 49 11.66 9.30 -9.05
C GLN A 49 10.71 8.47 -8.19
N ILE A 50 10.00 7.51 -8.79
CA ILE A 50 9.14 6.56 -8.09
C ILE A 50 9.98 5.60 -7.25
N SER A 51 11.08 5.08 -7.79
CA SER A 51 11.99 4.20 -7.04
C SER A 51 12.56 4.90 -5.82
N MET A 52 13.05 6.14 -5.99
CA MET A 52 13.47 6.97 -4.86
C MET A 52 12.32 7.16 -3.87
N TYR A 53 11.10 7.38 -4.35
CA TYR A 53 9.93 7.59 -3.49
C TYR A 53 9.61 6.34 -2.65
N ILE A 54 9.64 5.14 -3.25
CA ILE A 54 9.42 3.86 -2.59
C ILE A 54 10.48 3.59 -1.51
N GLN A 55 11.74 3.91 -1.79
CA GLN A 55 12.84 3.78 -0.83
C GLN A 55 12.70 4.73 0.36
N ARG A 56 12.12 5.91 0.14
CA ARG A 56 11.98 6.95 1.18
C ARG A 56 10.86 6.68 2.19
N ILE A 57 9.77 6.05 1.74
CA ILE A 57 8.54 5.99 2.52
C ILE A 57 8.33 4.58 3.10
N PRO A 58 8.00 4.45 4.39
CA PRO A 58 7.66 3.14 4.94
C PRO A 58 6.25 2.68 4.54
N ALA A 59 5.34 3.62 4.29
CA ALA A 59 3.94 3.33 3.95
C ALA A 59 3.82 2.44 2.70
N GLN A 60 2.83 1.54 2.73
CA GLN A 60 2.55 0.58 1.65
C GLN A 60 1.52 1.08 0.65
N PHE A 61 0.79 2.15 0.99
CA PHE A 61 -0.30 2.69 0.18
C PHE A 61 -0.44 4.19 0.42
N GLY A 62 -1.32 4.83 -0.33
CA GLY A 62 -1.69 6.20 0.01
C GLY A 62 -2.80 6.77 -0.84
N GLU A 63 -2.99 8.07 -0.61
CA GLU A 63 -4.13 8.82 -1.11
C GLU A 63 -5.45 8.21 -0.60
N THR A 64 -5.75 8.54 0.65
CA THR A 64 -6.97 8.21 1.37
C THR A 64 -7.66 9.50 1.78
N ARG A 65 -8.90 9.41 2.30
CA ARG A 65 -9.43 10.50 3.14
C ARG A 65 -8.50 10.77 4.32
N ARG A 66 -8.68 11.93 4.96
CA ARG A 66 -7.96 12.27 6.18
C ARG A 66 -8.16 11.17 7.21
N ILE A 67 -7.08 10.72 7.84
CA ILE A 67 -7.10 9.62 8.80
C ILE A 67 -8.06 9.90 9.96
N GLU A 68 -8.18 11.17 10.34
CA GLU A 68 -9.10 11.63 11.37
C GLU A 68 -10.56 11.38 10.98
N THR A 69 -10.92 11.60 9.72
CA THR A 69 -12.27 11.36 9.20
C THR A 69 -12.60 9.88 9.24
N ILE A 70 -11.69 9.02 8.76
CA ILE A 70 -11.90 7.56 8.78
C ILE A 70 -11.97 7.04 10.23
N ALA A 71 -11.13 7.56 11.12
CA ALA A 71 -11.15 7.19 12.53
C ALA A 71 -12.44 7.63 13.24
N GLN A 72 -13.00 8.79 12.89
CA GLN A 72 -14.30 9.25 13.40
C GLN A 72 -15.44 8.34 12.92
N ASP A 73 -15.43 7.96 11.65
CA ASP A 73 -16.43 7.04 11.06
C ASP A 73 -16.38 5.66 11.77
N LEU A 74 -15.18 5.13 12.04
CA LEU A 74 -14.99 3.82 12.68
C LEU A 74 -15.25 3.83 14.19
N PHE A 75 -14.95 4.94 14.86
CA PHE A 75 -14.96 5.05 16.32
C PHE A 75 -15.73 6.29 16.80
N PRO A 76 -17.04 6.41 16.50
CA PRO A 76 -17.82 7.62 16.80
C PRO A 76 -17.91 7.93 18.30
N ASN A 77 -17.78 6.91 19.14
CA ASN A 77 -17.85 7.04 20.60
C ASN A 77 -16.54 7.54 21.23
N LEU A 78 -15.48 7.75 20.44
CA LEU A 78 -14.22 8.27 20.96
C LEU A 78 -14.17 9.79 20.80
N ILE A 79 -14.23 10.49 21.93
CA ILE A 79 -14.04 11.94 21.96
C ILE A 79 -12.54 12.23 21.80
N PHE A 80 -12.14 12.60 20.59
CA PHE A 80 -10.79 13.08 20.34
C PHE A 80 -10.80 14.61 20.32
N SER A 81 -10.27 15.25 21.35
CA SER A 81 -9.95 16.68 21.28
C SER A 81 -8.94 16.97 20.15
N LYS A 82 -8.02 16.03 19.94
CA LYS A 82 -7.14 15.89 18.76
C LYS A 82 -6.92 14.40 18.51
N PHE A 83 -7.12 13.97 17.27
CA PHE A 83 -6.85 12.59 16.87
C PHE A 83 -5.36 12.28 17.03
N SER A 84 -5.05 11.13 17.61
CA SER A 84 -3.68 10.63 17.72
C SER A 84 -3.73 9.11 17.67
N GLN A 85 -3.03 8.52 16.70
CA GLN A 85 -2.94 7.07 16.57
C GLN A 85 -2.34 6.42 17.82
N LYS A 86 -1.50 7.13 18.58
CA LYS A 86 -0.91 6.67 19.85
C LYS A 86 -1.95 6.37 20.93
N LYS A 87 -3.15 6.94 20.82
CA LYS A 87 -4.26 6.70 21.76
C LYS A 87 -5.08 5.45 21.39
N LEU A 88 -4.83 4.84 20.23
CA LEU A 88 -5.52 3.64 19.80
C LEU A 88 -4.77 2.40 20.30
N ASN A 89 -5.54 1.42 20.81
CA ASN A 89 -5.01 0.09 21.08
C ASN A 89 -4.76 -0.66 19.76
N TYR A 90 -4.03 -1.78 19.84
CA TYR A 90 -3.65 -2.58 18.67
C TYR A 90 -4.84 -2.97 17.77
N SER A 91 -5.94 -3.47 18.36
CA SER A 91 -7.15 -3.85 17.59
C SER A 91 -7.75 -2.68 16.81
N ARG A 92 -7.81 -1.49 17.42
CA ARG A 92 -8.30 -0.28 16.75
C ARG A 92 -7.34 0.23 15.69
N LYS A 93 -6.02 0.18 15.95
CA LYS A 93 -4.99 0.49 14.93
C LYS A 93 -5.14 -0.42 13.71
N ARG A 94 -5.32 -1.74 13.93
CA ARG A 94 -5.54 -2.71 12.85
C ARG A 94 -6.79 -2.36 12.03
N LYS A 95 -7.94 -2.13 12.69
CA LYS A 95 -9.19 -1.73 12.00
C LYS A 95 -9.03 -0.44 11.19
N LEU A 96 -8.35 0.56 11.76
CA LEU A 96 -8.07 1.81 11.07
C LEU A 96 -7.16 1.60 9.84
N ASN A 97 -6.09 0.82 9.97
CA ASN A 97 -5.18 0.52 8.87
C ASN A 97 -5.89 -0.25 7.74
N CYS A 98 -6.75 -1.21 8.08
CA CYS A 98 -7.57 -1.92 7.10
C CYS A 98 -8.49 -0.96 6.32
N ALA A 99 -9.16 -0.03 7.01
CA ALA A 99 -10.04 0.95 6.37
C ALA A 99 -9.25 1.93 5.49
N LEU A 100 -8.09 2.41 5.97
CA LEU A 100 -7.18 3.25 5.21
C LEU A 100 -6.70 2.54 3.93
N PHE A 101 -6.32 1.27 4.02
CA PHE A 101 -5.93 0.48 2.88
C PHE A 101 -7.08 0.28 1.88
N ALA A 102 -8.27 -0.02 2.39
CA ALA A 102 -9.47 -0.19 1.56
C ALA A 102 -9.85 1.11 0.81
N GLU A 103 -9.64 2.28 1.42
CA GLU A 103 -9.90 3.59 0.80
C GLU A 103 -8.72 4.13 -0.03
N SER A 104 -7.58 3.44 -0.04
CA SER A 104 -6.39 3.93 -0.74
C SER A 104 -6.57 3.91 -2.26
N VAL A 105 -6.08 4.95 -2.93
CA VAL A 105 -6.13 5.04 -4.40
C VAL A 105 -4.99 4.26 -5.05
N TRP A 106 -3.84 4.18 -4.39
CA TRP A 106 -2.68 3.46 -4.89
C TRP A 106 -1.94 2.70 -3.79
N GLN A 107 -1.25 1.65 -4.22
CA GLN A 107 -0.38 0.81 -3.40
C GLN A 107 1.04 0.78 -3.99
N ILE A 108 2.03 0.63 -3.12
CA ILE A 108 3.43 0.44 -3.47
C ILE A 108 3.69 -1.06 -3.58
N ASP A 109 4.18 -1.47 -4.73
CA ASP A 109 4.79 -2.78 -4.90
C ASP A 109 6.32 -2.61 -4.81
N ARG A 110 6.90 -3.10 -3.71
CA ARG A 110 8.34 -2.99 -3.47
C ARG A 110 9.14 -3.99 -4.31
N SER A 111 8.58 -5.15 -4.64
CA SER A 111 9.28 -6.15 -5.47
C SER A 111 9.30 -5.71 -6.93
N GLY A 112 8.17 -5.18 -7.41
CA GLY A 112 8.05 -4.54 -8.72
C GLY A 112 8.66 -3.14 -8.80
N ASN A 113 9.11 -2.57 -7.67
CA ASN A 113 9.62 -1.20 -7.57
C ASN A 113 8.72 -0.17 -8.27
N CYS A 114 7.40 -0.32 -8.09
CA CYS A 114 6.39 0.44 -8.79
C CYS A 114 5.25 0.91 -7.88
N VAL A 115 4.46 1.85 -8.38
CA VAL A 115 3.20 2.27 -7.75
C VAL A 115 2.05 1.81 -8.64
N CYS A 116 1.15 1.01 -8.07
CA CYS A 116 -0.01 0.48 -8.76
C CYS A 116 -1.29 1.16 -8.24
N ALA A 117 -2.24 1.41 -9.13
CA ALA A 117 -3.59 1.79 -8.70
C ALA A 117 -4.18 0.64 -7.88
N LYS A 118 -4.95 0.96 -6.84
CA LYS A 118 -5.55 -0.09 -6.00
C LYS A 118 -6.58 -0.94 -6.76
N THR A 119 -7.15 -0.35 -7.81
CA THR A 119 -8.05 -0.99 -8.78
C THR A 119 -7.31 -1.71 -9.92
N CYS A 120 -5.98 -1.81 -9.88
CA CYS A 120 -5.22 -2.59 -10.85
C CYS A 120 -5.49 -4.10 -10.63
N THR A 121 -5.84 -4.82 -11.69
CA THR A 121 -6.06 -6.27 -11.67
C THR A 121 -4.79 -7.09 -11.91
N GLY A 122 -3.64 -6.42 -12.07
CA GLY A 122 -2.36 -7.04 -12.44
C GLY A 122 -2.16 -7.23 -13.94
N PHE A 123 -3.17 -6.91 -14.77
CA PHE A 123 -3.11 -7.08 -16.22
C PHE A 123 -3.32 -5.79 -16.98
N ALA A 124 -2.77 -5.71 -18.18
CA ALA A 124 -2.94 -4.64 -19.13
C ALA A 124 -3.31 -5.19 -20.52
N GLU A 125 -4.09 -4.43 -21.28
CA GLU A 125 -4.69 -4.91 -22.53
C GLU A 125 -3.80 -4.67 -23.76
N ARG A 126 -3.16 -3.49 -23.83
CA ARG A 126 -2.48 -3.00 -25.03
C ARG A 126 -1.09 -2.40 -24.77
N SER A 127 -0.69 -2.28 -23.51
CA SER A 127 0.53 -1.62 -23.05
C SER A 127 1.06 -2.32 -21.80
N ASP A 128 2.27 -1.99 -21.37
CA ASP A 128 2.88 -2.54 -20.15
C ASP A 128 2.26 -1.98 -18.86
N ILE A 129 1.41 -0.95 -18.98
CA ILE A 129 0.72 -0.28 -17.88
C ILE A 129 -0.78 -0.28 -18.19
N CYS A 130 -1.62 -0.69 -17.24
CA CYS A 130 -3.08 -0.63 -17.39
C CYS A 130 -3.61 0.81 -17.25
N ASN A 131 -4.82 1.08 -17.75
CA ASN A 131 -5.41 2.42 -17.70
C ASN A 131 -5.53 2.99 -16.27
N ASN A 132 -5.84 2.14 -15.29
CA ASN A 132 -5.95 2.55 -13.89
C ASN A 132 -4.60 3.03 -13.35
N CYS A 133 -3.53 2.26 -13.56
CA CYS A 133 -2.18 2.68 -13.16
C CYS A 133 -1.72 3.91 -13.92
N ASN A 134 -1.97 3.98 -15.23
CA ASN A 134 -1.58 5.13 -16.04
C ASN A 134 -2.27 6.44 -15.58
N SER A 135 -3.53 6.34 -15.13
CA SER A 135 -4.29 7.49 -14.63
C SER A 135 -3.67 8.13 -13.39
N LEU A 136 -2.84 7.41 -12.63
CA LEU A 136 -2.16 7.94 -11.45
C LEU A 136 -1.19 9.09 -11.77
N HIS A 137 -0.73 9.22 -13.03
CA HIS A 137 0.04 10.39 -13.46
C HIS A 137 -0.75 11.70 -13.29
N LEU A 138 -2.08 11.64 -13.30
CA LEU A 138 -2.96 12.79 -13.10
C LEU A 138 -3.14 13.12 -11.60
N SER A 139 -2.76 12.22 -10.68
CA SER A 139 -2.85 12.47 -9.24
C SER A 139 -1.81 13.51 -8.81
N LYS A 140 -2.30 14.70 -8.45
CA LYS A 140 -1.50 15.75 -7.81
C LYS A 140 -0.94 15.27 -6.47
N ASN A 141 -1.67 14.44 -5.72
CA ASN A 141 -1.24 13.91 -4.43
C ASN A 141 -0.01 13.01 -4.58
N LEU A 142 -0.07 12.07 -5.51
CA LEU A 142 1.06 11.18 -5.80
C LEU A 142 2.25 11.98 -6.35
N SER A 143 2.01 12.87 -7.30
CA SER A 143 3.04 13.75 -7.87
C SER A 143 3.75 14.57 -6.81
N ASN A 144 3.01 15.17 -5.88
CA ASN A 144 3.58 15.96 -4.78
C ASN A 144 4.42 15.09 -3.83
N LYS A 145 3.99 13.85 -3.54
CA LYS A 145 4.75 12.90 -2.71
C LYS A 145 6.06 12.48 -3.37
N ILE A 146 6.04 12.18 -4.67
CA ILE A 146 7.23 11.79 -5.44
C ILE A 146 8.28 12.92 -5.46
N ARG A 147 7.83 14.17 -5.63
CA ARG A 147 8.70 15.37 -5.70
C ARG A 147 9.31 15.79 -4.36
N LYS A 148 8.82 15.30 -3.21
CA LYS A 148 9.36 15.68 -1.89
C LYS A 148 10.83 15.27 -1.76
N LYS A 149 11.75 16.24 -1.77
CA LYS A 149 13.19 15.98 -1.66
C LYS A 149 13.54 15.24 -0.36
N ILE A 150 14.54 14.36 -0.44
CA ILE A 150 15.22 13.82 0.74
C ILE A 150 15.94 15.00 1.40
N PRO A 151 15.71 15.30 2.69
CA PRO A 151 16.56 16.23 3.42
C PRO A 151 17.99 15.70 3.38
N LEU A 152 18.96 16.54 2.99
CA LEU A 152 20.36 16.11 3.01
C LEU A 152 20.73 15.64 4.43
N PRO A 153 21.65 14.66 4.58
CA PRO A 153 22.13 14.22 5.88
C PRO A 153 22.57 15.38 6.78
N SER A 154 23.18 16.42 6.20
CA SER A 154 23.61 17.65 6.87
C SER A 154 22.47 18.52 7.43
N SER A 155 21.22 18.29 7.01
CA SER A 155 20.03 19.00 7.47
C SER A 155 19.18 18.22 8.47
N ILE A 156 19.55 16.97 8.77
CA ILE A 156 18.91 16.15 9.80
C ILE A 156 19.50 16.59 11.15
N LYS A 157 18.74 17.38 11.92
CA LYS A 157 19.09 17.66 13.33
C LYS A 157 19.06 16.34 14.09
N PHE A 158 20.22 15.77 14.35
CA PHE A 158 20.37 14.69 15.31
C PHE A 158 20.06 15.26 16.69
N THR A 159 18.96 14.85 17.30
CA THR A 159 18.72 15.05 18.73
C THR A 159 19.43 13.89 19.45
N PRO A 160 20.53 14.12 20.19
CA PRO A 160 21.15 13.07 20.97
C PRO A 160 20.14 12.59 22.01
N LYS A 161 19.90 11.28 22.08
CA LYS A 161 19.20 10.70 23.24
C LYS A 161 20.16 10.86 24.42
N HIS A 162 19.76 11.64 25.42
CA HIS A 162 20.51 11.79 26.66
C HIS A 162 20.83 10.39 27.23
N SER A 163 22.10 10.01 27.18
CA SER A 163 22.61 8.91 28.00
C SER A 163 22.66 9.42 29.43
N HIS A 164 21.81 8.87 30.29
CA HIS A 164 22.10 8.83 31.71
C HIS A 164 23.47 8.17 31.89
N VAL A 165 24.41 8.91 32.46
CA VAL A 165 25.59 8.36 33.11
C VAL A 165 25.43 8.68 34.58
N GLU A 166 25.63 7.63 35.37
CA GLU A 166 25.35 7.42 36.79
C GLU A 166 25.84 8.53 37.73
#